data_AF-A0A835NF90-F1
#
_entry.id   AF-A0A835NF90-F1
#
_cell.length_a   1.000
_cell.length_b   1.000
_cell.length_c   1.000
_cell.angle_alpha   90.00
_cell.angle_beta   90.00
_cell.angle_gamma   90.00
#
_symmetry.space_group_name_H-M   'P 1'
#
loop_
_entity.id
_entity.type
_entity.pdbx_description
1 polymer ?
#
loop_
_entity_poly.entity_id
_entity_poly.type
_entity_poly.pdbx_seq_one_letter_code
_entity_poly.pdbx_strand_id
1 'polypeptide(L)'
;MPELHPATGTDTSSEAWSIQEDSSTYRLLVILRPPPGHSFTPESTKQSPAKRIRVALECLCSEEQLLGQMCFLHASGGQLPWDQDWYLLDTLCTGSCLDPKKVTQWVQMLVASAWLLLPQSHHFQLSALPSSKSCSWQLSSTSGLHCSIELALAVQQGSSGAYMSLE
;
A
#
# COMPACT_ATOMS: atom_id res chain seq x y z
N MET A 1 -1.63 -9.04 -4.31
CA MET A 1 -0.99 -7.80 -3.82
C MET A 1 -2.05 -6.79 -3.42
N PRO A 2 -1.78 -5.89 -2.46
CA PRO A 2 -2.75 -4.88 -2.03
C PRO A 2 -3.14 -3.95 -3.18
N GLU A 3 -4.38 -3.45 -3.14
CA GLU A 3 -4.82 -2.40 -4.05
C GLU A 3 -4.54 -1.02 -3.46
N LEU A 4 -4.13 -0.08 -4.30
CA LEU A 4 -3.90 1.32 -3.93
C LEU A 4 -5.12 2.17 -4.30
N HIS A 5 -5.78 2.75 -3.30
CA HIS A 5 -6.95 3.60 -3.51
C HIS A 5 -6.67 5.01 -2.99
N PRO A 6 -6.90 6.07 -3.77
CA PRO A 6 -6.86 7.43 -3.22
C PRO A 6 -7.92 7.56 -2.12
N ALA A 7 -7.61 8.30 -1.05
CA ALA A 7 -8.59 8.57 -0.02
C ALA A 7 -9.70 9.47 -0.57
N THR A 8 -10.84 8.89 -0.97
CA THR A 8 -12.01 9.65 -1.42
C THR A 8 -12.82 10.19 -0.23
N GLY A 9 -12.68 11.50 0.01
CA GLY A 9 -13.64 12.43 0.62
C GLY A 9 -14.59 11.94 1.70
N THR A 10 -14.13 11.98 2.96
CA THR A 10 -14.95 12.40 4.11
C THR A 10 -14.08 13.25 5.04
N ASP A 11 -14.20 14.57 4.89
CA ASP A 11 -13.92 15.64 5.86
C ASP A 11 -12.49 15.93 6.38
N THR A 12 -11.43 15.39 5.80
CA THR A 12 -10.07 15.94 5.97
C THR A 12 -9.36 15.95 4.62
N SER A 13 -8.56 16.99 4.35
CA SER A 13 -7.86 17.22 3.07
C SER A 13 -7.05 16.01 2.63
N SER A 14 -7.64 15.12 1.83
CA SER A 14 -7.03 13.92 1.27
C SER A 14 -5.90 14.25 0.27
N GLU A 15 -5.94 15.48 -0.23
CA GLU A 15 -4.94 16.09 -1.09
C GLU A 15 -4.48 17.40 -0.44
N ALA A 16 -3.17 17.57 -0.33
CA ALA A 16 -2.56 18.79 0.18
C ALA A 16 -1.53 19.31 -0.82
N TRP A 17 -1.55 20.62 -1.06
CA TRP A 17 -0.62 21.33 -1.94
C TRP A 17 0.17 22.33 -1.10
N SER A 18 1.50 22.31 -1.19
CA SER A 18 2.35 23.37 -0.66
C SER A 18 3.24 23.94 -1.76
N ILE A 19 3.40 25.27 -1.73
CA ILE A 19 4.26 26.01 -2.66
C ILE A 19 5.43 26.55 -1.84
N GLN A 20 6.65 26.16 -2.20
CA GLN A 20 7.89 26.78 -1.73
C GLN A 20 8.59 27.44 -2.93
N GLU A 21 9.41 28.47 -2.68
CA GLU A 21 9.95 29.40 -3.70
C GLU A 21 10.52 28.75 -4.97
N ASP A 22 10.98 27.49 -4.92
CA ASP A 22 11.54 26.76 -6.08
C ASP A 22 10.91 25.37 -6.36
N SER A 23 9.90 24.92 -5.61
CA SER A 23 9.22 23.64 -5.91
C SER A 23 7.80 23.55 -5.33
N SER A 24 6.89 22.92 -6.08
CA SER A 24 5.56 22.55 -5.60
C SER A 24 5.57 21.11 -5.09
N THR A 25 5.01 20.87 -3.90
CA THR A 25 4.80 19.52 -3.38
C THR A 25 3.32 19.16 -3.46
N TYR A 26 3.03 18.08 -4.19
CA TYR A 26 1.73 17.44 -4.22
C TYR A 26 1.72 16.25 -3.26
N ARG A 27 0.88 16.29 -2.23
CA ARG A 27 0.73 15.19 -1.28
C ARG A 27 -0.65 14.56 -1.40
N LEU A 28 -0.70 13.24 -1.56
CA LEU A 28 -1.92 12.45 -1.66
C LEU A 28 -1.92 11.33 -0.61
N LEU A 29 -3.03 11.18 0.12
CA LEU A 29 -3.26 10.03 1.00
C LEU A 29 -3.76 8.84 0.17
N VAL A 30 -3.06 7.71 0.29
CA VAL A 30 -3.35 6.45 -0.41
C VAL A 30 -3.65 5.35 0.59
N ILE A 31 -4.81 4.73 0.43
CA ILE A 31 -5.31 3.64 1.26
C ILE A 31 -4.94 2.31 0.59
N LEU A 32 -4.18 1.48 1.31
CA LEU A 32 -3.90 0.11 0.94
C LEU A 32 -5.07 -0.78 1.37
N ARG A 33 -5.70 -1.45 0.41
CA ARG A 33 -6.72 -2.48 0.65
C ARG A 33 -6.10 -3.86 0.53
N PRO A 34 -6.38 -4.78 1.47
CA PRO A 34 -5.85 -6.13 1.39
C PRO A 34 -6.39 -6.84 0.13
N PRO A 35 -5.60 -7.74 -0.50
CA PRO A 35 -6.10 -8.57 -1.58
C PRO A 35 -7.17 -9.57 -1.08
N PRO A 36 -7.94 -10.20 -1.98
CA PRO A 36 -8.87 -11.26 -1.62
C PRO A 36 -8.21 -12.34 -0.75
N GLY A 37 -8.94 -12.80 0.26
CA GLY A 37 -8.45 -13.81 1.21
C GLY A 37 -7.46 -13.27 2.24
N HIS A 38 -7.24 -11.95 2.29
CA HIS A 38 -6.40 -11.31 3.30
C HIS A 38 -7.16 -10.20 4.02
N SER A 39 -6.78 -9.94 5.27
CA SER A 39 -7.21 -8.76 6.00
C SER A 39 -6.07 -8.06 6.72
N PHE A 40 -6.23 -6.75 6.87
CA PHE A 40 -5.30 -5.89 7.60
C PHE A 40 -5.92 -5.50 8.93
N THR A 41 -5.35 -6.01 10.02
CA THR A 41 -5.87 -5.82 11.36
C THR A 41 -4.88 -5.01 12.19
N PRO A 42 -5.25 -3.81 12.67
CA PRO A 42 -4.42 -3.05 13.59
C PRO A 42 -4.20 -3.82 14.89
N GLU A 43 -2.94 -4.01 15.29
CA GLU A 43 -2.63 -4.57 16.61
C GLU A 43 -2.71 -3.44 17.66
N SER A 44 -3.71 -3.52 18.53
CA SER A 44 -3.79 -2.67 19.72
C SER A 44 -3.05 -3.35 20.88
N THR A 45 -1.72 -3.31 20.86
CA THR A 45 -0.94 -3.82 21.99
C THR A 45 -0.65 -2.72 22.99
N LYS A 46 -1.06 -2.90 24.25
CA LYS A 46 -0.79 -1.99 25.38
C LYS A 46 0.70 -1.72 25.66
N GLN A 47 1.62 -2.47 25.02
CA GLN A 47 3.06 -2.45 25.29
C GLN A 47 3.92 -1.81 24.19
N SER A 48 3.34 -1.39 23.05
CA SER A 48 4.10 -0.82 21.93
C SER A 48 3.49 0.52 21.50
N PRO A 49 4.26 1.63 21.47
CA PRO A 49 3.81 2.88 20.85
C PRO A 49 3.75 2.77 19.31
N ALA A 50 4.40 1.76 18.73
CA ALA A 50 4.34 1.50 17.30
C ALA A 50 3.03 0.79 16.96
N LYS A 51 2.19 1.48 16.18
CA LYS A 51 0.99 0.92 15.54
C LYS A 51 1.45 -0.12 14.52
N ARG A 52 1.14 -1.40 14.75
CA ARG A 52 1.46 -2.50 13.83
C ARG A 52 0.20 -2.95 13.13
N ILE A 53 0.32 -3.33 11.86
CA ILE A 53 -0.80 -3.87 11.08
C ILE A 53 -0.48 -5.33 10.76
N ARG A 54 -1.23 -6.24 11.36
CA ARG A 54 -1.13 -7.67 11.10
C ARG A 54 -1.85 -8.00 9.80
N VAL A 55 -1.25 -8.86 9.00
CA VAL A 55 -1.89 -9.48 7.86
C VAL A 55 -2.41 -10.84 8.31
N ALA A 56 -3.71 -11.06 8.16
CA ALA A 56 -4.38 -12.34 8.43
C ALA A 56 -4.94 -12.91 7.13
N LEU A 57 -5.10 -14.23 7.09
CA LEU A 57 -5.71 -14.96 5.99
C LEU A 57 -7.18 -15.26 6.31
N GLU A 58 -8.09 -14.99 5.37
CA GLU A 58 -9.54 -15.10 5.54
C GLU A 58 -10.21 -16.05 4.56
N CYS A 59 -10.74 -17.17 5.04
CA CYS A 59 -11.44 -18.14 4.19
C CYS A 59 -12.55 -17.47 3.36
N LEU A 60 -12.47 -17.60 2.03
CA LEU A 60 -13.52 -17.17 1.12
C LEU A 60 -14.51 -18.30 0.73
N CYS A 61 -14.37 -19.50 1.30
CA CYS A 61 -15.30 -20.60 1.03
C CYS A 61 -16.69 -20.29 1.60
N SER A 62 -17.76 -20.52 0.82
CA SER A 62 -19.14 -20.48 1.31
C SER A 62 -19.43 -21.69 2.21
N GLU A 63 -20.26 -21.53 3.25
CA GLU A 63 -20.66 -22.62 4.17
C GLU A 63 -21.25 -23.85 3.42
N GLU A 64 -21.90 -23.63 2.28
CA GLU A 64 -22.56 -24.66 1.47
C GLU A 64 -21.60 -25.42 0.52
N GLN A 65 -20.31 -25.06 0.46
CA GLN A 65 -19.34 -25.58 -0.51
C GLN A 65 -18.24 -26.46 0.11
N LEU A 66 -18.43 -26.94 1.34
CA LEU A 66 -17.45 -27.73 2.10
C LEU A 66 -17.31 -29.20 1.65
N LEU A 67 -17.86 -29.58 0.49
CA LEU A 67 -17.62 -30.88 -0.14
C LEU A 67 -16.67 -30.70 -1.34
N GLY A 68 -15.38 -30.53 -1.04
CA GLY A 68 -14.30 -30.74 -2.02
C GLY A 68 -13.64 -29.50 -2.64
N GLN A 69 -14.01 -28.27 -2.23
CA GLN A 69 -13.27 -27.05 -2.63
C GLN A 69 -12.20 -26.72 -1.59
N MET A 70 -10.93 -26.76 -1.97
CA MET A 70 -9.79 -26.45 -1.10
C MET A 70 -9.49 -24.95 -1.15
N CYS A 71 -10.09 -24.14 -0.27
CA CYS A 71 -9.52 -22.83 0.04
C CYS A 71 -8.26 -22.98 0.90
N PHE A 72 -7.43 -21.95 0.91
CA PHE A 72 -6.13 -21.93 1.58
C PHE A 72 -6.17 -22.32 3.08
N LEU A 73 -7.23 -21.97 3.82
CA LEU A 73 -7.38 -22.41 5.23
C LEU A 73 -7.82 -23.87 5.38
N HIS A 74 -8.40 -24.46 4.33
CA HIS A 74 -9.07 -25.77 4.38
C HIS A 74 -8.39 -26.83 3.50
N ALA A 75 -7.15 -26.60 3.07
CA ALA A 75 -6.39 -27.59 2.29
C ALA A 75 -6.11 -28.85 3.15
N SER A 76 -6.86 -29.92 2.92
CA SER A 76 -6.58 -31.23 3.51
C SER A 76 -5.43 -31.91 2.74
N GLY A 77 -4.21 -31.83 3.25
CA GLY A 77 -3.10 -32.65 2.73
C GLY A 77 -1.88 -31.90 2.16
N GLY A 78 -1.57 -30.70 2.67
CA GLY A 78 -0.17 -30.23 2.71
C GLY A 78 0.42 -29.60 1.45
N GLN A 79 -0.36 -29.37 0.39
CA GLN A 79 0.09 -28.53 -0.74
C GLN A 79 -0.97 -27.47 -1.06
N LEU A 80 -0.79 -26.27 -0.49
CA LEU A 80 -1.51 -25.06 -0.90
C LEU A 80 -1.07 -24.63 -2.31
N PRO A 81 -1.76 -23.69 -2.97
CA PRO A 81 -1.16 -22.87 -4.02
C PRO A 81 -0.11 -21.96 -3.36
N TRP A 82 1.10 -22.48 -3.15
CA TRP A 82 2.19 -21.89 -2.37
C TRP A 82 2.62 -20.48 -2.80
N ASP A 83 2.32 -20.07 -4.04
CA ASP A 83 2.98 -18.90 -4.64
C ASP A 83 2.38 -17.54 -4.25
N GLN A 84 1.08 -17.42 -4.00
CA GLN A 84 0.46 -16.09 -3.84
C GLN A 84 0.51 -15.55 -2.40
N ASP A 85 0.33 -16.41 -1.39
CA ASP A 85 0.28 -16.00 0.01
C ASP A 85 1.68 -15.63 0.54
N TRP A 86 2.70 -16.45 0.21
CA TRP A 86 4.08 -16.13 0.55
C TRP A 86 4.56 -14.89 -0.19
N TYR A 87 4.12 -14.68 -1.43
CA TYR A 87 4.56 -13.52 -2.20
C TYR A 87 4.17 -12.19 -1.53
N LEU A 88 2.95 -12.06 -0.98
CA LEU A 88 2.58 -10.85 -0.22
C LEU A 88 3.40 -10.73 1.07
N LEU A 89 3.45 -11.80 1.88
CA LEU A 89 4.12 -11.75 3.17
C LEU A 89 5.64 -11.52 3.04
N ASP A 90 6.29 -12.17 2.08
CA ASP A 90 7.72 -12.02 1.82
C ASP A 90 8.05 -10.63 1.28
N THR A 91 7.21 -10.11 0.37
CA THR A 91 7.42 -8.81 -0.27
C THR A 91 7.09 -7.65 0.67
N LEU A 92 6.03 -7.72 1.48
CA LEU A 92 5.49 -6.57 2.21
C LEU A 92 5.58 -6.67 3.73
N CYS A 93 5.83 -7.85 4.29
CA CYS A 93 5.78 -8.07 5.73
C CYS A 93 7.15 -8.40 6.33
N THR A 94 7.29 -8.11 7.62
CA THR A 94 8.30 -8.67 8.51
C THR A 94 7.58 -9.56 9.52
N GLY A 95 7.69 -10.87 9.34
CA GLY A 95 6.79 -11.84 9.97
C GLY A 95 5.38 -11.71 9.40
N SER A 96 4.37 -11.64 10.26
CA SER A 96 2.96 -11.49 9.86
C SER A 96 2.45 -10.04 9.92
N CYS A 97 3.35 -9.06 9.97
CA CYS A 97 2.99 -7.63 10.07
C CYS A 97 3.54 -6.88 8.87
N LEU A 98 2.75 -5.94 8.33
CA LEU A 98 3.23 -5.01 7.29
C LEU A 98 4.48 -4.29 7.80
N ASP A 99 5.50 -4.26 6.95
CA ASP A 99 6.73 -3.53 7.18
C ASP A 99 6.68 -2.24 6.35
N PRO A 100 6.61 -1.05 6.99
CA PRO A 100 6.51 0.21 6.28
C PRO A 100 7.59 0.43 5.22
N LYS A 101 8.82 -0.06 5.46
CA LYS A 101 9.92 0.10 4.50
C LYS A 101 9.70 -0.77 3.28
N LYS A 102 9.35 -2.04 3.48
CA LYS A 102 9.05 -2.96 2.38
C LYS A 102 7.85 -2.48 1.55
N VAL A 103 6.79 -2.01 2.23
CA VAL A 103 5.62 -1.43 1.57
C VAL A 103 6.00 -0.19 0.76
N THR A 104 6.78 0.73 1.34
CA THR A 104 7.26 1.94 0.64
C THR A 104 8.06 1.60 -0.61
N GLN A 105 9.00 0.67 -0.50
CA GLN A 105 9.80 0.20 -1.64
C GLN A 105 8.96 -0.43 -2.74
N TRP A 106 8.00 -1.28 -2.36
CA TRP A 106 7.08 -1.89 -3.30
C TRP A 106 6.22 -0.85 -4.04
N VAL A 107 5.65 0.13 -3.33
CA VAL A 107 4.89 1.22 -3.95
C VAL A 107 5.77 2.07 -4.87
N GLN A 108 7.01 2.38 -4.46
CA GLN A 108 7.99 3.09 -5.30
C GLN A 108 8.26 2.36 -6.62
N MET A 109 8.48 1.04 -6.58
CA MET A 109 8.68 0.22 -7.78
C MET A 109 7.42 0.13 -8.64
N LEU A 110 6.24 0.00 -8.01
CA LEU A 110 4.97 -0.09 -8.72
C LEU A 110 4.67 1.21 -9.49
N VAL A 111 4.81 2.37 -8.85
CA VAL A 111 4.60 3.68 -9.48
C VAL A 111 5.63 3.92 -10.58
N ALA A 112 6.91 3.59 -10.36
CA ALA A 112 7.93 3.71 -11.40
C ALA A 112 7.62 2.84 -12.63
N SER A 113 7.14 1.61 -12.40
CA SER A 113 6.75 0.70 -13.49
C SER A 113 5.52 1.20 -14.24
N ALA A 114 4.50 1.68 -13.51
CA ALA A 114 3.30 2.25 -14.10
C ALA A 114 3.58 3.55 -14.86
N TRP A 115 4.50 4.39 -14.36
CA TRP A 115 4.92 5.64 -14.99
C TRP A 115 5.44 5.42 -16.42
N LEU A 116 6.23 4.36 -16.63
CA LEU A 116 6.77 4.01 -17.96
C LEU A 116 5.69 3.65 -18.99
N LEU A 117 4.47 3.34 -18.55
CA LEU A 117 3.34 3.03 -19.43
C LEU A 117 2.56 4.30 -19.82
N LEU A 118 2.83 5.44 -19.20
CA LEU A 118 2.15 6.70 -19.46
C LEU A 118 2.86 7.49 -20.58
N PRO A 119 2.13 8.09 -21.53
CA PRO A 119 2.73 8.93 -22.58
C PRO A 119 3.60 10.08 -22.03
N GLN A 120 3.26 10.57 -20.84
CA GLN A 120 3.97 11.65 -20.16
C GLN A 120 5.40 11.28 -19.79
N SER A 121 5.73 9.99 -19.66
CA SER A 121 7.10 9.53 -19.36
C SER A 121 8.12 9.88 -20.43
N HIS A 122 7.68 10.18 -21.66
CA HIS A 122 8.55 10.65 -22.74
C HIS A 122 8.99 12.11 -22.56
N HIS A 123 8.25 12.90 -21.76
CA HIS A 123 8.46 14.33 -21.60
C HIS A 123 8.91 14.72 -20.19
N PHE A 124 8.60 13.88 -19.20
CA PHE A 124 8.93 14.11 -17.81
C PHE A 124 9.67 12.91 -17.23
N GLN A 125 10.68 13.20 -16.41
CA GLN A 125 11.42 12.20 -15.66
C GLN A 125 10.86 12.11 -14.25
N LEU A 126 10.46 10.91 -13.83
CA LEU A 126 10.05 10.59 -12.47
C LEU A 126 11.17 9.85 -11.75
N SER A 127 11.73 10.43 -10.69
CA SER A 127 12.81 9.84 -9.90
C SER A 127 12.34 9.59 -8.46
N ALA A 128 12.47 8.36 -7.95
CA ALA A 128 12.16 8.07 -6.56
C ALA A 128 13.15 8.79 -5.63
N LEU A 129 12.63 9.42 -4.58
CA LEU A 129 13.43 10.10 -3.57
C LEU A 129 13.66 9.16 -2.37
N PRO A 130 14.84 9.23 -1.74
CA PRO A 130 15.10 8.49 -0.50
C PRO A 130 14.25 9.08 0.63
N SER A 131 13.22 8.35 1.05
CA SER A 131 12.42 8.70 2.22
C SER A 131 12.21 7.45 3.08
N SER A 132 12.31 7.61 4.40
CA SER A 132 12.10 6.52 5.35
C SER A 132 10.66 6.42 5.84
N LYS A 133 9.83 7.42 5.53
CA LYS A 133 8.49 7.60 6.11
C LYS A 133 7.39 7.64 5.07
N SER A 134 7.67 8.09 3.85
CA SER A 134 6.67 8.27 2.80
C SER A 134 7.20 7.80 1.46
N CYS A 135 6.30 7.56 0.51
CA CYS A 135 6.72 7.34 -0.87
C CYS A 135 6.83 8.70 -1.56
N SER A 136 8.06 9.12 -1.87
CA SER A 136 8.29 10.42 -2.52
C SER A 136 8.96 10.24 -3.87
N TRP A 137 8.58 11.07 -4.83
CA TRP A 137 9.19 11.16 -6.15
C TRP A 137 9.36 12.61 -6.56
N GLN A 138 10.30 12.82 -7.47
CA GLN A 138 10.55 14.08 -8.12
C GLN A 138 10.19 13.97 -9.59
N LEU A 139 9.28 14.82 -10.03
CA LEU A 139 8.93 15.02 -11.42
C LEU A 139 9.74 16.20 -11.96
N SER A 140 10.51 15.96 -13.01
CA SER A 140 11.34 16.98 -13.66
C SER A 140 11.13 16.96 -15.17
N SER A 141 11.35 18.09 -15.83
CA SER A 141 11.29 18.20 -17.28
C SER A 141 12.38 19.10 -17.84
N THR A 142 12.61 19.02 -19.15
CA THR A 142 13.60 19.83 -19.85
C THR A 142 13.24 21.32 -19.90
N SER A 143 12.00 21.71 -19.58
CA SER A 143 11.58 23.12 -19.48
C SER A 143 11.90 23.75 -18.12
N GLY A 144 12.52 22.99 -17.20
CA GLY A 144 12.86 23.47 -15.85
C GLY A 144 11.76 23.27 -14.82
N LEU A 145 10.62 22.66 -15.19
CA LEU A 145 9.59 22.29 -14.21
C LEU A 145 10.14 21.24 -13.24
N HIS A 146 9.91 21.48 -11.96
CA HIS A 146 10.28 20.61 -10.86
C HIS A 146 9.13 20.54 -9.84
N CYS A 147 8.63 19.33 -9.59
CA CYS A 147 7.55 19.08 -8.66
C CYS A 147 7.86 17.83 -7.82
N SER A 148 7.56 17.88 -6.53
CA SER A 148 7.65 16.73 -5.64
C SER A 148 6.26 16.10 -5.47
N ILE A 149 6.18 14.78 -5.59
CA ILE A 149 4.97 14.00 -5.35
C ILE A 149 5.22 13.15 -4.11
N GLU A 150 4.33 13.22 -3.14
CA GLU A 150 4.38 12.43 -1.91
C GLU A 150 3.08 11.64 -1.76
N LEU A 151 3.20 10.31 -1.69
CA LEU A 151 2.10 9.44 -1.30
C LEU A 151 2.25 9.06 0.17
N ALA A 152 1.33 9.55 0.99
CA ALA A 152 1.17 9.12 2.37
C ALA A 152 0.38 7.83 2.39
N LEU A 153 0.96 6.75 2.91
CA LEU A 153 0.33 5.43 2.89
C LEU A 153 -0.46 5.18 4.17
N ALA A 154 -1.65 4.62 4.05
CA ALA A 154 -2.48 4.23 5.18
C ALA A 154 -3.28 2.96 4.91
N VAL A 155 -3.82 2.34 5.97
CA VAL A 155 -4.81 1.26 5.88
C VAL A 155 -6.12 1.69 6.51
N GLN A 156 -7.24 1.17 6.01
CA GLN A 156 -8.55 1.42 6.62
C GLN A 156 -8.72 0.57 7.89
N GLN A 157 -9.15 1.21 8.99
CA GLN A 157 -9.48 0.56 10.25
C GLN A 157 -10.97 0.23 10.31
N GLY A 158 -11.28 -1.05 10.12
CA GLY A 158 -12.65 -1.56 10.22
C GLY A 158 -13.65 -0.86 9.30
N SER A 159 -14.93 -0.91 9.67
CA SER A 159 -16.02 -0.33 8.88
C SER A 159 -16.25 1.18 9.13
N SER A 160 -15.59 1.76 10.14
CA SER A 160 -15.82 3.16 10.57
C SER A 160 -15.23 4.22 9.64
N GLY A 161 -14.50 3.81 8.59
CA GLY A 161 -13.83 4.75 7.68
C GLY A 161 -12.61 5.47 8.28
N ALA A 162 -12.21 5.13 9.51
CA ALA A 162 -10.97 5.63 10.11
C ALA A 162 -9.76 5.03 9.38
N TYR A 163 -8.66 5.78 9.25
CA TYR A 163 -7.44 5.31 8.62
C TYR A 163 -6.28 5.24 9.63
N MET A 164 -5.32 4.37 9.36
CA MET A 164 -4.07 4.25 10.12
C MET A 164 -2.90 4.50 9.19
N SER A 165 -2.14 5.57 9.45
CA SER A 165 -0.89 5.88 8.74
C SER A 165 0.14 4.77 8.91
N LEU A 166 0.88 4.48 7.83
CA LEU A 166 2.05 3.61 7.80
C LEU A 166 3.38 4.38 7.96
N GLU A 167 3.33 5.72 8.02
CA GLU A 167 4.50 6.60 8.24
C GLU A 167 5.05 6.61 9.67
#